data_AF-A0A6P6TLM1-F1
#
_entry.id   AF-A0A6P6TLM1-F1
#
_cell.length_a   1.000
_cell.length_b   1.000
_cell.length_c   1.000
_cell.angle_alpha   90.00
_cell.angle_beta   90.00
_cell.angle_gamma   90.00
#
_symmetry.space_group_name_H-M   'P 1'
#
loop_
_entity.id
_entity.type
_entity.pdbx_description
1 polymer ?
#
loop_
_entity_poly.entity_id
_entity_poly.type
_entity_poly.pdbx_seq_one_letter_code
_entity_poly.pdbx_strand_id
1 'polypeptide(L)'
;MIAEVDKDGSGAIDFDEFVHMMTAKIGERDSKEELMKAFHIIDQDKNGKISIADIQRISRELGENFTERDIQEMVEEADRDHDGEVSAEEFMRMMRRTSYGY
;
A
#
# COMPACT_ATOMS: atom_id res chain seq x y z
N MET A 1 -12.96 10.36 -7.27
CA MET A 1 -11.63 9.76 -7.51
C MET A 1 -10.75 9.90 -6.27
N ILE A 2 -10.33 11.08 -5.78
CA ILE A 2 -9.75 11.21 -4.42
C ILE A 2 -10.82 11.17 -3.32
N ALA A 3 -11.88 11.97 -3.46
CA ALA A 3 -12.96 12.10 -2.45
C ALA A 3 -13.80 10.83 -2.19
N GLU A 4 -13.54 9.74 -2.93
CA GLU A 4 -14.22 8.45 -2.73
C GLU A 4 -13.39 7.51 -1.84
N VAL A 5 -12.10 7.80 -1.68
CA VAL A 5 -11.11 7.00 -0.94
C VAL A 5 -10.59 7.76 0.28
N ASP A 6 -10.42 9.08 0.15
CA ASP A 6 -10.18 10.04 1.23
C ASP A 6 -11.42 10.13 2.13
N LYS A 7 -11.49 9.22 3.11
CA LYS A 7 -12.57 9.07 4.09
C LYS A 7 -12.41 10.05 5.24
N ASP A 8 -11.17 10.42 5.58
CA ASP A 8 -10.89 11.35 6.66
C ASP A 8 -11.03 12.82 6.24
N GLY A 9 -11.07 13.07 4.92
CA GLY A 9 -11.24 14.39 4.33
C GLY A 9 -9.99 15.27 4.47
N SER A 10 -8.83 14.66 4.70
CA SER A 10 -7.54 15.35 4.82
C SER A 10 -7.09 15.94 3.49
N GLY A 11 -7.65 15.49 2.37
CA GLY A 11 -7.26 15.90 1.03
C GLY A 11 -5.98 15.21 0.54
N ALA A 12 -5.44 14.27 1.31
CA ALA A 12 -4.35 13.37 0.96
C ALA A 12 -4.80 11.93 1.25
N ILE A 13 -4.31 10.96 0.49
CA ILE A 13 -4.57 9.55 0.80
C ILE A 13 -3.60 9.14 1.90
N ASP A 14 -4.12 8.65 3.03
CA ASP A 14 -3.30 8.03 4.07
C ASP A 14 -3.03 6.54 3.78
N PHE A 15 -2.23 5.88 4.61
CA PHE A 15 -1.87 4.48 4.41
C PHE A 15 -3.07 3.52 4.42
N ASP A 16 -4.01 3.76 5.32
CA ASP A 16 -5.22 2.97 5.48
C ASP A 16 -6.15 3.18 4.28
N GLU A 17 -6.19 4.41 3.77
CA GLU A 17 -6.92 4.78 2.56
C GLU A 17 -6.26 4.23 1.27
N PHE A 18 -4.92 4.20 1.19
CA PHE A 18 -4.19 3.56 0.09
C PHE A 18 -4.48 2.05 0.04
N VAL A 19 -4.49 1.43 1.21
CA VAL A 19 -4.91 0.04 1.37
C VAL A 19 -6.36 -0.11 0.97
N HIS A 20 -7.25 0.78 1.40
CA HIS A 20 -8.65 0.74 1.03
C HIS A 20 -8.85 0.90 -0.48
N MET A 21 -8.05 1.71 -1.17
CA MET A 21 -8.07 1.85 -2.63
C MET A 21 -7.73 0.53 -3.33
N MET A 22 -6.65 -0.11 -2.87
CA MET A 22 -6.19 -1.40 -3.41
C MET A 22 -7.19 -2.50 -3.10
N THR A 23 -7.72 -2.53 -1.87
CA THR A 23 -8.67 -3.55 -1.39
C THR A 23 -10.07 -3.35 -1.98
N ALA A 24 -10.51 -2.11 -2.25
CA ALA A 24 -11.80 -1.84 -2.89
C ALA A 24 -11.83 -2.26 -4.38
N LYS A 25 -10.67 -2.27 -5.05
CA LYS A 25 -10.53 -2.87 -6.40
C LYS A 25 -10.39 -4.40 -6.36
N ILE A 26 -9.95 -4.97 -5.24
CA ILE A 26 -9.70 -6.40 -5.05
C ILE A 26 -10.83 -7.00 -4.19
N GLY A 27 -11.87 -7.52 -4.82
CA GLY A 27 -13.03 -8.10 -4.11
C GLY A 27 -12.63 -9.10 -3.00
N GLU A 28 -13.33 -9.01 -1.85
CA GLU A 28 -13.01 -9.60 -0.53
C GLU A 28 -12.66 -11.11 -0.45
N ARG A 29 -12.72 -11.89 -1.53
CA ARG A 29 -12.56 -13.37 -1.49
C ARG A 29 -11.37 -13.95 -2.24
N ASP A 30 -10.63 -13.17 -3.03
CA ASP A 30 -9.43 -13.62 -3.76
C ASP A 30 -8.12 -13.25 -3.03
N SER A 31 -8.14 -13.45 -1.71
CA SER A 31 -7.38 -12.74 -0.66
C SER A 31 -5.87 -13.00 -0.56
N LYS A 32 -5.23 -13.67 -1.52
CA LYS A 32 -3.75 -13.85 -1.51
C LYS A 32 -3.16 -13.68 -2.89
N GLU A 33 -3.75 -14.30 -3.90
CA GLU A 33 -3.27 -14.17 -5.28
C GLU A 33 -3.44 -12.73 -5.79
N GLU A 34 -4.53 -12.04 -5.46
CA GLU A 34 -4.71 -10.65 -5.85
C GLU A 34 -3.83 -9.70 -5.02
N LEU A 35 -3.63 -9.97 -3.73
CA LEU A 35 -2.64 -9.23 -2.92
C LEU A 35 -1.22 -9.41 -3.46
N MET A 36 -0.88 -10.63 -3.90
CA MET A 36 0.38 -10.89 -4.57
C MET A 36 0.44 -10.17 -5.92
N LYS A 37 -0.62 -10.13 -6.71
CA LYS A 37 -0.64 -9.33 -7.96
C LYS A 37 -0.44 -7.85 -7.68
N ALA A 38 -1.12 -7.30 -6.67
CA ALA A 38 -0.93 -5.90 -6.25
C ALA A 38 0.51 -5.65 -5.79
N PHE A 39 1.07 -6.57 -5.01
CA PHE A 39 2.47 -6.53 -4.61
C PHE A 39 3.41 -6.50 -5.82
N HIS A 40 3.19 -7.35 -6.83
CA HIS A 40 4.00 -7.37 -8.05
C HIS A 40 3.76 -6.17 -8.99
N ILE A 41 2.66 -5.44 -8.83
CA ILE A 41 2.41 -4.19 -9.55
C ILE A 41 3.22 -3.05 -8.91
N ILE A 42 3.36 -3.09 -7.59
CA ILE A 42 4.13 -2.10 -6.84
C ILE A 42 5.64 -2.40 -6.97
N ASP A 43 6.06 -3.66 -6.79
CA ASP A 43 7.44 -4.14 -6.94
C ASP A 43 7.91 -4.05 -8.41
N GLN A 44 8.40 -2.87 -8.80
CA GLN A 44 8.75 -2.56 -10.20
C GLN A 44 10.08 -3.18 -10.60
N ASP A 45 11.01 -3.33 -9.65
CA ASP A 45 12.32 -3.93 -9.88
C ASP A 45 12.30 -5.47 -9.74
N LYS A 46 11.19 -6.04 -9.28
CA LYS A 46 10.92 -7.48 -9.11
C LYS A 46 11.91 -8.12 -8.15
N ASN A 47 12.34 -7.36 -7.14
CA ASN A 47 13.26 -7.86 -6.13
C ASN A 47 12.55 -8.68 -5.03
N GLY A 48 11.21 -8.73 -5.06
CA GLY A 48 10.39 -9.46 -4.10
C GLY A 48 10.09 -8.67 -2.83
N LYS A 49 10.37 -7.36 -2.84
CA LYS A 49 10.16 -6.39 -1.77
C LYS A 49 9.66 -5.07 -2.38
N ILE A 50 9.02 -4.24 -1.57
CA ILE A 50 8.56 -2.92 -1.96
C ILE A 50 9.46 -1.89 -1.29
N SER A 51 10.20 -1.13 -2.08
CA SER A 51 11.00 -0.02 -1.60
C SER A 51 10.20 1.30 -1.58
N ILE A 52 10.73 2.31 -0.89
CA ILE A 52 10.20 3.69 -0.95
C ILE A 52 10.09 4.18 -2.40
N ALA A 53 11.06 3.83 -3.26
CA ALA A 53 11.07 4.24 -4.66
C ALA A 53 9.94 3.60 -5.47
N ASP A 54 9.56 2.36 -5.14
CA ASP A 54 8.45 1.65 -5.77
C ASP A 54 7.10 2.32 -5.45
N ILE A 55 6.89 2.68 -4.18
CA ILE A 55 5.69 3.41 -3.74
C ILE A 55 5.67 4.82 -4.37
N GLN A 56 6.83 5.48 -4.49
CA GLN A 56 6.92 6.79 -5.14
C GLN A 56 6.65 6.72 -6.66
N ARG A 57 6.94 5.59 -7.30
CA ARG A 57 6.58 5.38 -8.71
C ARG A 57 5.09 5.13 -8.87
N ILE A 58 4.54 4.18 -8.12
CA ILE A 58 3.15 3.78 -8.29
C ILE A 58 2.20 4.92 -7.91
N SER A 59 2.54 5.75 -6.91
CA SER A 59 1.80 6.96 -6.59
C SER A 59 1.70 7.92 -7.78
N ARG A 60 2.82 8.22 -8.43
CA ARG A 60 2.84 9.05 -9.64
C ARG A 60 2.04 8.45 -10.79
N GLU A 61 2.10 7.12 -10.97
CA GLU A 61 1.32 6.42 -12.00
C GLU A 61 -0.19 6.43 -11.71
N LEU A 62 -0.58 6.38 -10.44
CA LEU A 62 -1.97 6.51 -10.00
C LEU A 62 -2.47 7.97 -10.05
N GLY A 63 -1.57 8.94 -10.30
CA GLY A 63 -1.89 10.37 -10.28
C GLY A 63 -2.04 10.94 -8.87
N GLU A 64 -1.56 10.19 -7.88
CA GLU A 64 -1.60 10.48 -6.45
C GLU A 64 -0.28 11.13 -6.03
N ASN A 65 -0.33 12.19 -5.22
CA ASN A 65 0.86 12.87 -4.72
C ASN A 65 1.05 12.56 -3.24
N PHE A 66 1.77 11.47 -2.95
CA PHE A 66 2.28 11.21 -1.60
C PHE A 66 3.62 11.92 -1.44
N THR A 67 3.85 12.52 -0.27
CA THR A 67 5.16 13.08 0.05
C THR A 67 6.13 11.96 0.41
N GLU A 68 7.43 12.22 0.30
CA GLU A 68 8.45 11.26 0.75
C GLU A 68 8.27 10.85 2.22
N ARG A 69 7.76 11.77 3.04
CA ARG A 69 7.45 11.52 4.44
C ARG A 69 6.28 10.54 4.59
N ASP A 70 5.20 10.73 3.86
CA ASP A 70 4.02 9.84 3.96
C ASP A 70 4.42 8.42 3.56
N ILE A 71 5.21 8.28 2.48
CA ILE A 71 5.72 6.98 2.03
C ILE A 71 6.65 6.36 3.08
N GLN A 72 7.51 7.17 3.69
CA GLN A 72 8.40 6.69 4.74
C GLN A 72 7.62 6.19 5.96
N GLU A 73 6.61 6.92 6.41
CA GLU A 73 5.72 6.51 7.49
C GLU A 73 4.97 5.19 7.13
N MET A 74 4.48 5.05 5.89
CA MET A 74 3.87 3.80 5.40
C MET A 74 4.82 2.59 5.44
N VAL A 75 6.07 2.79 5.03
CA VAL A 75 7.10 1.74 5.05
C VAL A 75 7.45 1.38 6.47
N GLU A 76 7.71 2.36 7.34
CA GLU A 76 8.04 2.13 8.76
C GLU A 76 6.94 1.39 9.54
N GLU A 77 5.67 1.61 9.19
CA GLU A 77 4.56 0.88 9.81
C GLU A 77 4.45 -0.59 9.36
N ALA A 78 4.84 -0.88 8.12
CA ALA A 78 4.79 -2.22 7.54
C ALA A 78 6.05 -3.05 7.82
N ASP A 79 7.22 -2.40 7.78
CA ASP A 79 8.56 -2.95 7.98
C ASP A 79 8.78 -3.36 9.44
N ARG A 80 8.74 -4.67 9.69
CA ARG A 80 8.89 -5.24 11.03
C ARG A 80 10.29 -5.74 11.32
N ASP A 81 11.02 -6.13 10.28
CA ASP A 81 12.40 -6.56 10.43
C ASP A 81 13.40 -5.39 10.35
N HIS A 82 12.90 -4.18 10.08
CA HIS A 82 13.62 -2.92 9.98
C HIS A 82 14.70 -2.96 8.90
N ASP A 83 14.41 -3.63 7.77
CA ASP A 83 15.31 -3.70 6.62
C ASP A 83 15.15 -2.52 5.64
N GLY A 84 14.16 -1.65 5.89
CA GLY A 84 13.87 -0.45 5.09
C GLY A 84 13.03 -0.73 3.84
N GLU A 85 12.55 -1.96 3.67
CA GLU A 85 11.72 -2.42 2.57
C GLU A 85 10.51 -3.19 3.11
N VAL A 86 9.48 -3.41 2.30
CA VAL A 86 8.31 -4.19 2.70
C VAL A 86 8.27 -5.50 1.94
N SER A 87 8.49 -6.61 2.64
CA SER A 87 8.38 -7.95 2.06
C SER A 87 6.93 -8.34 1.76
N ALA A 88 6.73 -9.34 0.90
CA ALA A 88 5.38 -9.85 0.60
C ALA A 88 4.64 -10.34 1.87
N GLU A 89 5.36 -10.88 2.86
CA GLU A 89 4.77 -11.32 4.13
C GLU A 89 4.30 -10.14 4.99
N GLU A 90 5.08 -9.06 5.04
CA GLU A 90 4.74 -7.83 5.75
C GLU A 90 3.57 -7.12 5.10
N PHE A 91 3.60 -6.99 3.78
CA PHE A 91 2.49 -6.45 2.99
C PHE A 91 1.19 -7.24 3.21
N MET A 92 1.24 -8.58 3.15
CA MET A 92 0.07 -9.42 3.41
C MET A 92 -0.42 -9.30 4.85
N ARG A 93 0.48 -9.22 5.83
CA ARG A 93 0.11 -9.05 7.24
C ARG A 93 -0.54 -7.69 7.49
N MET A 94 -0.01 -6.66 6.85
CA MET A 94 -0.49 -5.28 6.94
C MET A 94 -1.91 -5.17 6.35
N MET A 95 -2.12 -5.67 5.12
CA MET A 95 -3.44 -5.76 4.47
C MET A 95 -4.48 -6.55 5.30
N ARG A 96 -4.05 -7.61 6.00
CA ARG A 96 -4.91 -8.39 6.89
C ARG A 96 -5.29 -7.65 8.17
N ARG A 97 -4.50 -6.68 8.64
CA ARG A 97 -4.85 -5.86 9.82
C ARG A 97 -5.90 -4.81 9.46
N THR A 98 -5.74 -4.15 8.32
CA THR A 98 -6.68 -3.11 7.86
C THR A 98 -8.05 -3.69 7.49
N SER A 99 -8.12 -4.91 6.93
CA SER A 99 -9.41 -5.58 6.63
C SER A 99 -10.20 -6.03 7.86
N TYR A 100 -9.60 -6.05 9.07
CA TYR A 100 -10.22 -6.59 10.30
C TYR A 100 -10.32 -5.58 11.45
N GLY A 101 -10.07 -4.30 11.20
CA GLY A 101 -10.31 -3.22 12.17
C GLY A 101 -11.75 -2.70 12.08
N TYR A 102 -12.63 -3.19 12.96
CA TYR A 102 -13.84 -2.48 13.38
C TYR A 102 -13.49 -1.51 14.51
#